data_AF-L0F566-F1
#
_entry.id   AF-L0F566-F1
#
_cell.length_a   1.000
_cell.length_b   1.000
_cell.length_c   1.000
_cell.angle_alpha   90.00
_cell.angle_beta   90.00
_cell.angle_gamma   90.00
#
_symmetry.space_group_name_H-M   'P 1'
#
loop_
_entity.id
_entity.type
_entity.pdbx_description
1 polymer ?
#
loop_
_entity_poly.entity_id
_entity_poly.type
_entity_poly.pdbx_seq_one_letter_code
_entity_poly.pdbx_strand_id
1 'polypeptide(L)'
;MSGIKKTDYERSPEKRYPSYKIESGQNFRGIPSTLNKPHGLQDLMTQIIREVSKGAKRYTPLAGKLAKSYSSSDIAKAIDILVIDGILQTKSKNKKPNKSDLEWDLQIISLDPRAQETFSQTEEPLVEKYQHLKNQIDQLITETKPSALKTHLQRCLNEKVLTSPNRDVVCGTKAWVKFRSVALTLAYAIVLLEQEKREPLRVLSERIWGKSKILDRYKKDIARVAGQSLNRLNLTSIPEVTFVYGDVSYRFQGYLSSLMAGSPYVLTEGTIKGLEIKQVGAEKMLIVENYAVFQEVFVRKYQERPDVLLLWGAGYLSSPKKRLIDKILQAKPIPVYIWSDLDADGLGLTLDIIKKVRKYDIEVKPVLMSACELDLAKGDYVASNHHNLDDPELAEVFPDVIERIRLQNVMEQEELILHYERVKDKLP
;
A
#
# COMPACT_ATOMS: atom_id res chain seq x y z
N MET A 1 26.75 -7.27 -8.53
CA MET A 1 27.27 -8.65 -8.48
C MET A 1 27.09 -9.27 -9.86
N SER A 2 28.18 -9.61 -10.54
CA SER A 2 28.12 -10.31 -11.83
C SER A 2 27.82 -11.79 -11.59
N GLY A 3 26.55 -12.19 -11.70
CA GLY A 3 26.23 -13.62 -11.74
C GLY A 3 26.62 -14.21 -13.10
N ILE A 4 27.02 -15.48 -13.10
CA ILE A 4 27.44 -16.19 -14.31
C ILE A 4 26.28 -17.06 -14.80
N LYS A 5 25.87 -16.85 -16.05
CA LYS A 5 24.95 -17.75 -16.74
C LYS A 5 25.71 -18.96 -17.26
N LYS A 6 25.18 -20.15 -17.00
CA LYS A 6 25.51 -21.35 -17.75
C LYS A 6 24.75 -21.30 -19.07
N THR A 7 25.45 -21.56 -20.17
CA THR A 7 24.86 -21.60 -21.51
C THR A 7 25.15 -22.95 -22.14
N ASP A 8 24.09 -23.71 -22.41
CA ASP A 8 24.14 -24.98 -23.12
C ASP A 8 23.57 -24.80 -24.54
N TYR A 9 24.11 -25.52 -25.52
CA TYR A 9 23.69 -25.41 -26.92
C TYR A 9 23.22 -26.75 -27.47
N GLU A 10 22.04 -26.80 -28.08
CA GLU A 10 21.54 -27.99 -28.78
C GLU A 10 21.81 -27.86 -30.29
N ARG A 11 22.47 -28.86 -30.86
CA ARG A 11 22.74 -28.95 -32.30
C ARG A 11 21.81 -29.95 -32.97
N SER A 12 21.28 -29.56 -34.13
CA SER A 12 20.62 -30.50 -35.04
C SER A 12 21.70 -31.11 -35.95
N PRO A 13 21.67 -32.42 -36.24
CA PRO A 13 22.67 -33.10 -37.06
C PRO A 13 22.88 -32.46 -38.45
N GLU A 14 21.83 -31.84 -38.99
CA GLU A 14 21.80 -31.27 -40.35
C GLU A 14 22.28 -29.81 -40.42
N LYS A 15 22.54 -29.17 -39.27
CA LYS A 15 22.81 -27.73 -39.21
C LYS A 15 24.22 -27.44 -38.71
N ARG A 16 24.90 -26.53 -39.40
CA ARG A 16 26.27 -26.09 -39.05
C ARG A 16 26.33 -25.38 -37.69
N TYR A 17 25.28 -24.65 -37.33
CA TYR A 17 25.23 -23.88 -36.07
C TYR A 17 24.15 -24.41 -35.12
N PRO A 18 24.27 -24.17 -33.80
CA PRO A 18 23.28 -24.62 -32.84
C PRO A 18 21.89 -24.09 -33.14
N SER A 19 20.89 -24.95 -32.96
CA SER A 19 19.48 -24.62 -33.22
C SER A 19 18.81 -24.01 -32.00
N TYR A 20 19.26 -24.37 -30.80
CA TYR A 20 18.75 -23.81 -29.55
C TYR A 20 19.89 -23.44 -28.60
N LYS A 21 19.63 -22.40 -27.80
CA LYS A 21 20.46 -21.94 -26.68
C LYS A 21 19.62 -22.07 -25.42
N ILE A 22 20.14 -22.77 -24.43
CA ILE A 22 19.53 -22.93 -23.12
C ILE A 22 20.39 -22.15 -22.12
N GLU A 23 19.77 -21.27 -21.34
CA GLU A 23 20.47 -20.47 -20.33
C GLU A 23 19.85 -20.72 -18.95
N SER A 24 20.71 -20.90 -17.95
CA SER A 24 20.34 -20.93 -16.54
C SER A 24 21.47 -20.37 -15.68
N GLY A 25 21.17 -19.88 -14.49
CA GLY A 25 22.18 -19.35 -13.57
C GLY A 25 23.00 -20.48 -12.97
N GLN A 26 24.31 -20.29 -12.84
CA GLN A 26 25.16 -21.30 -12.17
C GLN A 26 24.83 -21.40 -10.67
N ASN A 27 24.50 -20.27 -10.04
CA ASN A 27 24.30 -20.16 -8.61
C ASN A 27 22.82 -20.08 -8.28
N PHE A 28 22.25 -21.15 -7.73
CA PHE A 28 20.92 -21.11 -7.12
C PHE A 28 21.06 -20.96 -5.60
N ARG A 29 20.57 -19.84 -5.05
CA ARG A 29 20.63 -19.52 -3.61
C ARG A 29 19.27 -19.63 -2.91
N GLY A 30 18.26 -20.15 -3.60
CA GLY A 30 16.87 -20.20 -3.12
C GLY A 30 16.04 -19.01 -3.60
N ILE A 31 14.74 -19.25 -3.84
CA ILE A 31 13.79 -18.24 -4.31
C ILE A 31 13.69 -17.02 -3.37
N PRO A 32 13.57 -17.19 -2.03
CA PRO A 32 13.47 -16.05 -1.12
C PRO A 32 14.70 -15.13 -1.15
N SER A 33 15.91 -15.71 -1.30
CA SER A 33 17.16 -14.94 -1.34
C SER A 33 17.23 -13.96 -2.52
N THR A 34 16.53 -14.30 -3.61
CA THR A 34 16.48 -13.48 -4.82
C THR A 34 15.37 -12.45 -4.74
N LEU A 35 14.16 -12.88 -4.33
CA LEU A 35 12.99 -11.99 -4.21
C LEU A 35 13.17 -10.88 -3.16
N ASN A 36 14.02 -11.08 -2.15
CA ASN A 36 14.25 -10.11 -1.09
C ASN A 36 15.39 -9.12 -1.40
N LYS A 37 16.02 -9.18 -2.58
CA LYS A 37 17.04 -8.20 -3.00
C LYS A 37 16.36 -6.86 -3.34
N PRO A 38 17.00 -5.71 -3.09
CA PRO A 38 16.40 -4.38 -3.27
C PRO A 38 16.43 -3.91 -4.73
N HIS A 39 15.81 -4.67 -5.64
CA HIS A 39 15.75 -4.33 -7.07
C HIS A 39 14.43 -3.68 -7.51
N GLY A 40 13.43 -3.58 -6.63
CA GLY A 40 12.12 -2.97 -6.93
C GLY A 40 11.20 -3.82 -7.84
N LEU A 41 11.55 -5.07 -8.11
CA LEU A 41 10.82 -5.98 -9.04
C LEU A 41 10.22 -7.21 -8.34
N GLN A 42 10.11 -7.18 -7.01
CA GLN A 42 9.72 -8.35 -6.20
C GLN A 42 8.36 -8.91 -6.61
N ASP A 43 7.36 -8.04 -6.80
CA ASP A 43 6.00 -8.45 -7.17
C ASP A 43 5.95 -9.05 -8.58
N LEU A 44 6.61 -8.41 -9.54
CA LEU A 44 6.73 -8.91 -10.92
C LEU A 44 7.44 -10.27 -10.96
N MET A 45 8.57 -10.42 -10.27
CA MET A 45 9.33 -11.67 -10.21
C MET A 45 8.52 -12.79 -9.55
N THR A 46 7.78 -12.48 -8.48
CA THR A 46 6.85 -13.42 -7.82
C THR A 46 5.75 -13.87 -8.78
N GLN A 47 5.21 -12.96 -9.59
CA GLN A 47 4.19 -13.27 -10.59
C GLN A 47 4.73 -14.14 -11.72
N ILE A 48 5.94 -13.86 -12.22
CA ILE A 48 6.63 -14.70 -13.21
C ILE A 48 6.84 -16.12 -12.67
N ILE A 49 7.43 -16.26 -11.47
CA ILE A 49 7.66 -17.56 -10.83
C ILE A 49 6.35 -18.34 -10.68
N ARG A 50 5.27 -17.69 -10.23
CA ARG A 50 3.95 -18.33 -10.08
C ARG A 50 3.35 -18.80 -11.39
N GLU A 51 3.53 -18.05 -12.48
CA GLU A 51 3.01 -18.47 -13.77
C GLU A 51 3.81 -19.64 -14.34
N VAL A 52 5.14 -19.60 -14.19
CA VAL A 52 6.05 -20.63 -14.70
C VAL A 52 6.04 -21.91 -13.84
N SER A 53 5.70 -21.82 -12.55
CA SER A 53 5.55 -22.99 -11.67
C SER A 53 4.39 -23.91 -12.06
N LYS A 54 3.45 -23.43 -12.89
CA LYS A 54 2.37 -24.22 -13.50
C LYS A 54 2.85 -24.99 -14.76
N GLY A 55 4.16 -25.04 -15.00
CA GLY A 55 4.78 -25.61 -16.19
C GLY A 55 5.32 -24.55 -17.15
N ALA A 56 6.21 -24.99 -18.04
CA ALA A 56 6.92 -24.15 -19.00
C ALA A 56 5.96 -23.26 -19.82
N LYS A 57 6.35 -21.99 -20.02
CA LYS A 57 5.55 -20.97 -20.73
C LYS A 57 6.28 -20.48 -21.97
N ARG A 58 5.51 -20.17 -23.01
CA ARG A 58 6.03 -19.40 -24.14
C ARG A 58 6.25 -17.94 -23.70
N TYR A 59 7.35 -17.34 -24.11
CA TYR A 59 7.70 -15.98 -23.70
C TYR A 59 6.68 -14.93 -24.15
N THR A 60 6.35 -14.87 -25.44
CA THR A 60 5.48 -13.81 -25.99
C THR A 60 4.10 -13.76 -25.31
N PRO A 61 3.36 -14.87 -25.09
CA PRO A 61 2.10 -14.82 -24.37
C PRO A 61 2.24 -14.41 -22.90
N LEU A 62 3.30 -14.85 -22.22
CA LEU A 62 3.57 -14.47 -20.83
C LEU A 62 3.89 -12.97 -20.73
N ALA A 63 4.78 -12.47 -21.58
CA ALA A 63 5.15 -11.06 -21.64
C ALA A 63 3.94 -10.18 -21.97
N GLY A 64 3.11 -10.56 -22.95
CA GLY A 64 1.89 -9.84 -23.29
C GLY A 64 0.87 -9.78 -22.14
N LYS A 65 0.78 -10.85 -21.33
CA LYS A 65 -0.05 -10.85 -20.12
C LYS A 65 0.48 -9.89 -19.05
N LEU A 66 1.80 -9.86 -18.84
CA LEU A 66 2.46 -9.01 -17.84
C LEU A 66 2.53 -7.55 -18.27
N ALA A 67 2.61 -7.26 -19.57
CA ALA A 67 2.65 -5.91 -20.14
C ALA A 67 1.42 -5.04 -19.81
N LYS A 68 0.34 -5.65 -19.30
CA LYS A 68 -0.83 -4.94 -18.78
C LYS A 68 -0.54 -4.15 -17.49
N SER A 69 0.51 -4.52 -16.77
CA SER A 69 0.82 -3.97 -15.43
C SER A 69 2.29 -3.57 -15.27
N TYR A 70 3.17 -3.94 -16.21
CA TYR A 70 4.60 -3.68 -16.11
C TYR A 70 5.18 -3.28 -17.46
N SER A 71 6.24 -2.47 -17.45
CA SER A 71 6.95 -2.10 -18.68
C SER A 71 7.66 -3.31 -19.30
N SER A 72 7.87 -3.30 -20.62
CA SER A 72 8.64 -4.36 -21.28
C SER A 72 10.09 -4.44 -20.79
N SER A 73 10.66 -3.30 -20.39
CA SER A 73 12.00 -3.21 -19.80
C SER A 73 12.07 -3.95 -18.46
N ASP A 74 11.09 -3.73 -17.58
CA ASP A 74 11.03 -4.38 -16.27
C ASP A 74 10.82 -5.89 -16.38
N ILE A 75 9.99 -6.33 -17.33
CA ILE A 75 9.78 -7.76 -17.61
C ILE A 75 11.09 -8.41 -18.05
N ALA A 76 11.81 -7.78 -18.98
CA ALA A 76 13.10 -8.28 -19.46
C ALA A 76 14.13 -8.33 -18.32
N LYS A 77 14.23 -7.26 -17.52
CA LYS A 77 15.14 -7.16 -16.37
C LYS A 77 14.81 -8.18 -15.28
N ALA A 78 13.54 -8.38 -14.96
CA ALA A 78 13.10 -9.38 -13.99
C ALA A 78 13.44 -10.81 -14.43
N ILE A 79 13.19 -11.15 -15.70
CA ILE A 79 13.56 -12.45 -16.27
C ILE A 79 15.06 -12.64 -16.21
N ASP A 80 15.84 -11.61 -16.57
CA ASP A 80 17.30 -11.68 -16.56
C ASP A 80 17.86 -11.96 -15.16
N ILE A 81 17.38 -11.24 -14.15
CA ILE A 81 17.75 -11.47 -12.74
C ILE A 81 17.40 -12.91 -12.33
N LEU A 82 16.17 -13.36 -12.62
CA LEU A 82 15.71 -14.70 -12.27
C LEU A 82 16.51 -15.80 -12.96
N VAL A 83 16.95 -15.59 -14.21
CA VAL A 83 17.84 -16.53 -14.91
C VAL A 83 19.22 -16.51 -14.28
N ILE A 84 19.80 -15.34 -14.03
CA ILE A 84 21.15 -15.20 -13.44
C ILE A 84 21.23 -15.86 -12.06
N ASP A 85 20.19 -15.72 -11.24
CA ASP A 85 20.10 -16.32 -9.90
C ASP A 85 19.65 -17.80 -9.92
N GLY A 86 19.57 -18.41 -11.10
CA GLY A 86 19.28 -19.84 -11.25
C GLY A 86 17.86 -20.22 -10.83
N ILE A 87 16.92 -19.29 -10.84
CA ILE A 87 15.49 -19.56 -10.57
C ILE A 87 14.78 -19.99 -11.85
N LEU A 88 15.09 -19.33 -12.97
CA LEU A 88 14.54 -19.65 -14.27
C LEU A 88 15.59 -20.27 -15.18
N GLN A 89 15.09 -21.07 -16.11
CA GLN A 89 15.78 -21.54 -17.29
C GLN A 89 15.06 -20.99 -18.52
N THR A 90 15.83 -20.51 -19.50
CA THR A 90 15.29 -20.05 -20.78
C THR A 90 15.77 -20.91 -21.91
N LYS A 91 14.91 -21.13 -22.91
CA LYS A 91 15.26 -21.78 -24.18
C LYS A 91 14.97 -20.81 -25.32
N SER A 92 16.03 -20.46 -26.04
CA SER A 92 16.00 -19.55 -27.18
C SER A 92 16.27 -20.31 -28.48
N LYS A 93 15.60 -19.93 -29.57
CA LYS A 93 15.77 -20.51 -30.91
C LYS A 93 16.69 -19.64 -31.74
N ASN A 94 17.61 -20.23 -32.48
CA ASN A 94 18.43 -19.51 -33.45
C ASN A 94 17.58 -19.16 -34.69
N LYS A 95 17.40 -17.88 -34.98
CA LYS A 95 16.70 -17.42 -36.19
C LYS A 95 17.52 -17.58 -37.47
N LYS A 96 18.86 -17.65 -37.36
CA LYS A 96 19.81 -17.71 -38.48
C LYS A 96 20.75 -18.93 -38.37
N PRO A 97 20.24 -20.17 -38.38
CA PRO A 97 21.05 -21.38 -38.13
C PRO A 97 22.09 -21.73 -39.22
N ASN A 98 22.16 -20.97 -40.32
CA ASN A 98 23.09 -21.16 -41.42
C ASN A 98 24.11 -20.01 -41.58
N LYS A 99 24.05 -18.98 -40.73
CA LYS A 99 24.95 -17.81 -40.78
C LYS A 99 25.80 -17.76 -39.52
N SER A 100 26.98 -17.13 -39.62
CA SER A 100 27.87 -16.90 -38.48
C SER A 100 27.29 -15.92 -37.45
N ASP A 101 26.44 -15.00 -37.90
CA ASP A 101 25.76 -14.03 -37.05
C ASP A 101 24.50 -14.65 -36.41
N LEU A 102 24.68 -15.18 -35.19
CA LEU A 102 23.66 -15.91 -34.45
C LEU A 102 22.66 -14.95 -33.80
N GLU A 103 21.40 -15.01 -34.22
CA GLU A 103 20.32 -14.23 -33.63
C GLU A 103 19.41 -15.16 -32.80
N TRP A 104 19.30 -14.88 -31.49
CA TRP A 104 18.56 -15.70 -30.55
C TRP A 104 17.20 -15.11 -30.25
N ASP A 105 16.15 -15.92 -30.40
CA ASP A 105 14.78 -15.56 -30.05
C ASP A 105 14.33 -16.30 -28.80
N LEU A 106 13.99 -15.59 -27.73
CA LEU A 106 13.53 -16.21 -26.49
C LEU A 106 12.15 -16.85 -26.69
N GLN A 107 12.08 -18.18 -26.59
CA GLN A 107 10.87 -18.93 -26.91
C GLN A 107 10.16 -19.46 -25.67
N ILE A 108 10.92 -20.10 -24.77
CA ILE A 108 10.36 -20.81 -23.61
C ILE A 108 11.05 -20.34 -22.32
N ILE A 109 10.25 -20.21 -21.27
CA ILE A 109 10.68 -19.95 -19.89
C ILE A 109 10.14 -21.07 -19.01
N SER A 110 11.00 -21.70 -18.22
CA SER A 110 10.68 -22.74 -17.23
C SER A 110 11.38 -22.47 -15.89
N LEU A 111 10.91 -23.08 -14.80
CA LEU A 111 11.69 -23.10 -13.56
C LEU A 111 12.96 -23.92 -13.78
N ASP A 112 14.08 -23.45 -13.24
CA ASP A 112 15.28 -24.28 -13.13
C ASP A 112 14.94 -25.52 -12.27
N PRO A 113 15.43 -26.72 -12.61
CA PRO A 113 15.12 -27.94 -11.84
C PRO A 113 15.37 -27.81 -10.33
N ARG A 114 16.42 -27.08 -9.92
CA ARG A 114 16.74 -26.85 -8.50
C ARG A 114 15.71 -25.93 -7.83
N ALA A 115 15.27 -24.92 -8.56
CA ALA A 115 14.20 -24.03 -8.12
C ALA A 115 12.85 -24.73 -8.09
N GLN A 116 12.58 -25.63 -9.05
CA GLN A 116 11.38 -26.47 -9.08
C GLN A 116 11.34 -27.40 -7.88
N GLU A 117 12.44 -28.07 -7.55
CA GLU A 117 12.55 -28.93 -6.37
C GLU A 117 12.27 -28.12 -5.09
N THR A 118 12.90 -26.96 -4.95
CA THR A 118 12.65 -26.04 -3.82
C THR A 118 11.19 -25.58 -3.80
N PHE A 119 10.62 -25.22 -4.94
CA PHE A 119 9.22 -24.77 -5.04
C PHE A 119 8.24 -25.88 -4.65
N SER A 120 8.52 -27.11 -5.09
CA SER A 120 7.75 -28.31 -4.74
C SER A 120 7.91 -28.72 -3.28
N GLN A 121 9.06 -28.45 -2.65
CA GLN A 121 9.32 -28.71 -1.22
C GLN A 121 8.81 -27.59 -0.29
N THR A 122 8.69 -26.36 -0.80
CA THR A 122 8.34 -25.17 0.01
C THR A 122 6.85 -24.95 0.22
N GLU A 123 5.98 -25.57 -0.58
CA GLU A 123 4.57 -25.68 -0.18
C GLU A 123 4.42 -26.79 0.85
N GLU A 124 4.81 -26.48 2.09
CA GLU A 124 4.41 -27.25 3.27
C GLU A 124 2.92 -27.62 3.09
N PRO A 125 2.59 -28.94 3.08
CA PRO A 125 1.25 -29.42 2.83
C PRO A 125 0.25 -28.64 3.68
N LEU A 126 -0.93 -28.34 3.13
CA LEU A 126 -1.94 -27.57 3.86
C LEU A 126 -2.26 -28.18 5.24
N VAL A 127 -2.11 -29.50 5.38
CA VAL A 127 -2.25 -30.24 6.62
C VAL A 127 -1.17 -29.85 7.65
N GLU A 128 0.09 -29.79 7.25
CA GLU A 128 1.22 -29.40 8.10
C GLU A 128 1.12 -27.92 8.48
N LYS A 129 0.87 -27.04 7.51
CA LYS A 129 0.58 -25.61 7.74
C LYS A 129 -0.52 -25.42 8.78
N TYR A 130 -1.61 -26.18 8.65
CA TYR A 130 -2.73 -26.14 9.57
C TYR A 130 -2.33 -26.64 10.97
N GLN A 131 -1.59 -27.73 11.07
CA GLN A 131 -1.14 -28.26 12.36
C GLN A 131 -0.19 -27.27 13.06
N HIS A 132 0.72 -26.66 12.32
CA HIS A 132 1.61 -25.63 12.85
C HIS A 132 0.82 -24.43 13.38
N LEU A 133 -0.15 -23.92 12.61
CA LEU A 133 -1.04 -22.84 13.05
C LEU A 133 -1.83 -23.21 14.31
N LYS A 134 -2.38 -24.44 14.36
CA LYS A 134 -3.15 -24.91 15.50
C LYS A 134 -2.27 -24.96 16.75
N ASN A 135 -1.07 -25.53 16.65
CA ASN A 135 -0.11 -25.59 17.74
C ASN A 135 0.28 -24.17 18.23
N GLN A 136 0.52 -23.22 17.32
CA GLN A 136 0.80 -21.83 17.68
C GLN A 136 -0.37 -21.20 18.45
N ILE A 137 -1.61 -21.39 17.97
CA ILE A 137 -2.79 -20.84 18.64
C ILE A 137 -2.99 -21.49 20.00
N ASP A 138 -2.87 -22.81 20.08
CA ASP A 138 -3.00 -23.56 21.33
C ASP A 138 -1.96 -23.07 22.33
N GLN A 139 -0.69 -22.92 21.95
CA GLN A 139 0.35 -22.35 22.81
C GLN A 139 0.01 -20.94 23.30
N LEU A 140 -0.48 -20.05 22.42
CA LEU A 140 -0.86 -18.69 22.79
C LEU A 140 -1.98 -18.63 23.82
N ILE A 141 -2.96 -19.54 23.73
CA ILE A 141 -4.16 -19.49 24.57
C ILE A 141 -4.20 -20.58 25.64
N THR A 142 -3.15 -21.41 25.80
CA THR A 142 -3.18 -22.56 26.73
C THR A 142 -3.44 -22.10 28.16
N GLU A 143 -2.71 -21.09 28.63
CA GLU A 143 -2.76 -20.60 30.01
C GLU A 143 -3.95 -19.67 30.28
N THR A 144 -4.75 -19.35 29.25
CA THR A 144 -5.82 -18.37 29.40
C THR A 144 -7.09 -18.95 30.02
N LYS A 145 -7.80 -18.16 30.84
CA LYS A 145 -9.09 -18.56 31.42
C LYS A 145 -10.11 -18.96 30.34
N PRO A 146 -10.97 -19.98 30.60
CA PRO A 146 -12.05 -20.32 29.70
C PRO A 146 -12.95 -19.10 29.41
N SER A 147 -13.25 -18.87 28.13
CA SER A 147 -14.14 -17.80 27.69
C SER A 147 -14.95 -18.25 26.46
N ALA A 148 -16.10 -17.63 26.22
CA ALA A 148 -16.92 -17.93 25.05
C ALA A 148 -16.14 -17.79 23.73
N LEU A 149 -15.27 -16.78 23.63
CA LEU A 149 -14.43 -16.55 22.46
C LEU A 149 -13.38 -17.66 22.29
N LYS A 150 -12.72 -18.10 23.37
CA LYS A 150 -11.76 -19.22 23.36
C LYS A 150 -12.44 -20.52 22.90
N THR A 151 -13.57 -20.87 23.51
CA THR A 151 -14.35 -22.06 23.14
C THR A 151 -14.80 -22.02 21.68
N HIS A 152 -15.27 -20.85 21.22
CA HIS A 152 -15.68 -20.66 19.82
C HIS A 152 -14.51 -20.80 18.83
N LEU A 153 -13.35 -20.21 19.14
CA LEU A 153 -12.15 -20.33 18.30
C LEU A 153 -11.67 -21.78 18.23
N GLN A 154 -11.59 -22.48 19.36
CA GLN A 154 -11.18 -23.89 19.41
C GLN A 154 -12.12 -24.80 18.59
N ARG A 155 -13.43 -24.56 18.68
CA ARG A 155 -14.41 -25.25 17.83
C ARG A 155 -14.14 -24.99 16.35
N CYS A 156 -13.98 -23.73 15.95
CA CYS A 156 -13.71 -23.36 14.56
C CYS A 156 -12.42 -23.99 14.02
N LEU A 157 -11.37 -24.08 14.86
CA LEU A 157 -10.15 -24.79 14.51
C LEU A 157 -10.44 -26.28 14.28
N ASN A 158 -11.09 -26.97 15.22
CA ASN A 158 -11.42 -28.38 15.06
C ASN A 158 -12.24 -28.66 13.77
N GLU A 159 -13.18 -27.77 13.44
CA GLU A 159 -13.98 -27.85 12.20
C GLU A 159 -13.24 -27.39 10.94
N LYS A 160 -12.04 -26.79 11.07
CA LYS A 160 -11.24 -26.17 9.99
C LYS A 160 -11.99 -25.08 9.21
N VAL A 161 -12.98 -24.46 9.85
CA VAL A 161 -13.84 -23.41 9.29
C VAL A 161 -14.10 -22.35 10.35
N LEU A 162 -13.81 -21.09 10.04
CA LEU A 162 -14.15 -19.96 10.88
C LEU A 162 -15.60 -19.55 10.62
N THR A 163 -16.40 -19.55 11.68
CA THR A 163 -17.83 -19.19 11.64
C THR A 163 -18.13 -18.00 12.55
N SER A 164 -19.19 -17.25 12.23
CA SER A 164 -19.75 -16.26 13.16
C SER A 164 -20.43 -16.97 14.36
N PRO A 165 -20.78 -16.26 15.45
CA PRO A 165 -21.59 -16.85 16.52
C PRO A 165 -22.92 -17.45 16.03
N ASN A 166 -23.47 -16.90 14.94
CA ASN A 166 -24.70 -17.39 14.30
C ASN A 166 -24.45 -18.57 13.34
N ARG A 167 -23.22 -19.12 13.32
CA ARG A 167 -22.77 -20.22 12.46
C ARG A 167 -22.67 -19.89 10.96
N ASP A 168 -22.67 -18.62 10.57
CA ASP A 168 -22.36 -18.26 9.18
C ASP A 168 -20.90 -18.56 8.88
N VAL A 169 -20.61 -19.16 7.73
CA VAL A 169 -19.23 -19.39 7.29
C VAL A 169 -18.58 -18.07 6.88
N VAL A 170 -17.44 -17.75 7.50
CA VAL A 170 -16.63 -16.57 7.16
C VAL A 170 -15.48 -16.94 6.23
N CYS A 171 -14.75 -18.02 6.55
CA CYS A 171 -13.76 -18.63 5.66
C CYS A 171 -13.31 -20.02 6.15
N GLY A 172 -12.77 -20.84 5.24
CA GLY A 172 -12.12 -22.12 5.56
C GLY A 172 -10.66 -22.14 5.15
N THR A 173 -9.98 -23.27 5.39
CA THR A 173 -8.54 -23.44 5.14
C THR A 173 -8.11 -23.27 3.67
N LYS A 174 -9.03 -23.41 2.70
CA LYS A 174 -8.78 -23.08 1.28
C LYS A 174 -8.40 -21.61 1.08
N ALA A 175 -8.90 -20.72 1.93
CA ALA A 175 -8.53 -19.30 1.97
C ALA A 175 -7.45 -19.06 3.05
N TRP A 176 -6.33 -19.80 2.95
CA TRP A 176 -5.33 -19.95 4.02
C TRP A 176 -4.87 -18.63 4.66
N VAL A 177 -4.51 -17.62 3.86
CA VAL A 177 -4.03 -16.32 4.37
C VAL A 177 -5.09 -15.64 5.25
N LYS A 178 -6.34 -15.67 4.81
CA LYS A 178 -7.48 -15.11 5.56
C LYS A 178 -7.75 -15.94 6.82
N PHE A 179 -7.81 -17.26 6.69
CA PHE A 179 -8.05 -18.18 7.81
C PHE A 179 -7.00 -17.99 8.92
N ARG A 180 -5.71 -18.03 8.56
CA ARG A 180 -4.59 -17.79 9.48
C ARG A 180 -4.66 -16.41 10.11
N SER A 181 -4.89 -15.37 9.31
CA SER A 181 -4.96 -13.98 9.80
C SER A 181 -6.03 -13.82 10.87
N VAL A 182 -7.25 -14.30 10.60
CA VAL A 182 -8.37 -14.14 11.52
C VAL A 182 -8.16 -15.02 12.76
N ALA A 183 -7.78 -16.29 12.60
CA ALA A 183 -7.60 -17.21 13.71
C ALA A 183 -6.52 -16.75 14.71
N LEU A 184 -5.33 -16.36 14.22
CA LEU A 184 -4.26 -15.84 15.09
C LEU A 184 -4.62 -14.51 15.74
N THR A 185 -5.31 -13.61 15.01
CA THR A 185 -5.75 -12.34 15.59
C THR A 185 -6.71 -12.57 16.76
N LEU A 186 -7.62 -13.54 16.65
CA LEU A 186 -8.52 -13.90 17.74
C LEU A 186 -7.79 -14.56 18.90
N ALA A 187 -6.79 -15.40 18.64
CA ALA A 187 -5.94 -15.98 19.68
C ALA A 187 -5.24 -14.87 20.50
N TYR A 188 -4.63 -13.88 19.84
CA TYR A 188 -4.05 -12.72 20.53
C TYR A 188 -5.10 -11.89 21.26
N ALA A 189 -6.28 -11.69 20.66
CA ALA A 189 -7.36 -10.96 21.33
C ALA A 189 -7.80 -11.62 22.64
N ILE A 190 -7.83 -12.96 22.71
CA ILE A 190 -8.13 -13.70 23.95
C ILE A 190 -7.08 -13.37 25.03
N VAL A 191 -5.79 -13.38 24.68
CA VAL A 191 -4.70 -13.03 25.60
C VAL A 191 -4.80 -11.57 26.06
N LEU A 192 -5.07 -10.64 25.13
CA LEU A 192 -5.22 -9.21 25.43
C LEU A 192 -6.41 -8.92 26.36
N LEU A 193 -7.52 -9.66 26.20
CA LEU A 193 -8.68 -9.54 27.07
C LEU A 193 -8.39 -10.00 28.50
N GLU A 194 -7.68 -11.11 28.67
CA GLU A 194 -7.33 -11.61 30.00
C GLU A 194 -6.29 -10.73 30.71
N GLN A 195 -5.34 -10.18 29.97
CA GLN A 195 -4.34 -9.26 30.50
C GLN A 195 -4.86 -7.82 30.69
N GLU A 196 -6.12 -7.55 30.31
CA GLU A 196 -6.72 -6.21 30.28
C GLU A 196 -5.89 -5.19 29.46
N LYS A 197 -5.09 -5.68 28.50
CA LYS A 197 -4.23 -4.86 27.65
C LYS A 197 -4.92 -4.55 26.34
N ARG A 198 -4.64 -3.35 25.81
CA ARG A 198 -5.06 -2.93 24.47
C ARG A 198 -3.87 -2.86 23.54
N GLU A 199 -4.07 -3.28 22.30
CA GLU A 199 -3.01 -3.25 21.30
C GLU A 199 -3.56 -2.82 19.93
N PRO A 200 -2.84 -1.95 19.19
CA PRO A 200 -3.27 -1.59 17.85
C PRO A 200 -3.24 -2.78 16.90
N LEU A 201 -4.26 -2.92 16.04
CA LEU A 201 -4.32 -4.02 15.06
C LEU A 201 -3.08 -4.07 14.14
N ARG A 202 -2.45 -2.93 13.86
CA ARG A 202 -1.22 -2.85 13.06
C ARG A 202 -0.03 -3.52 13.73
N VAL A 203 0.08 -3.44 15.06
CA VAL A 203 1.15 -4.10 15.83
C VAL A 203 0.95 -5.62 15.78
N LEU A 204 -0.29 -6.10 15.92
CA LEU A 204 -0.59 -7.52 15.69
C LEU A 204 -0.33 -7.96 14.25
N SER A 205 -0.62 -7.13 13.27
CA SER A 205 -0.35 -7.44 11.86
C SER A 205 1.15 -7.60 11.62
N GLU A 206 1.97 -6.72 12.21
CA GLU A 206 3.43 -6.83 12.20
C GLU A 206 3.89 -8.12 12.90
N ARG A 207 3.32 -8.46 14.06
CA ARG A 207 3.66 -9.69 14.80
C ARG A 207 3.33 -10.96 14.03
N ILE A 208 2.18 -11.02 13.37
CA ILE A 208 1.71 -12.23 12.66
C ILE A 208 2.41 -12.40 11.30
N TRP A 209 2.70 -11.31 10.60
CA TRP A 209 3.10 -11.34 9.19
C TRP A 209 4.39 -10.59 8.86
N GLY A 210 4.99 -9.86 9.79
CA GLY A 210 6.07 -8.90 9.51
C GLY A 210 5.63 -7.76 8.59
N LYS A 211 4.31 -7.47 8.57
CA LYS A 211 3.70 -6.42 7.73
C LYS A 211 2.51 -5.78 8.43
N SER A 212 2.61 -4.50 8.73
CA SER A 212 1.62 -3.73 9.51
C SER A 212 0.21 -3.57 8.90
N LYS A 213 0.02 -3.79 7.59
CA LYS A 213 -1.26 -3.53 6.89
C LYS A 213 -2.07 -4.77 6.47
N ILE A 214 -1.61 -5.99 6.75
CA ILE A 214 -2.32 -7.20 6.27
C ILE A 214 -3.68 -7.35 6.95
N LEU A 215 -3.73 -7.21 8.27
CA LEU A 215 -4.97 -7.40 9.03
C LEU A 215 -6.02 -6.31 8.75
N ASP A 216 -5.62 -5.15 8.23
CA ASP A 216 -6.55 -4.08 7.86
C ASP A 216 -7.60 -4.56 6.85
N ARG A 217 -7.24 -5.51 5.96
CA ARG A 217 -8.13 -6.12 4.97
C ARG A 217 -9.18 -7.07 5.57
N TYR A 218 -8.95 -7.56 6.79
CA TYR A 218 -9.77 -8.60 7.44
C TYR A 218 -10.51 -8.10 8.70
N LYS A 219 -10.52 -6.79 8.96
CA LYS A 219 -11.20 -6.18 10.13
C LYS A 219 -12.65 -6.65 10.31
N LYS A 220 -13.42 -6.65 9.21
CA LYS A 220 -14.83 -7.08 9.21
C LYS A 220 -14.96 -8.56 9.53
N ASP A 221 -14.07 -9.39 9.00
CA ASP A 221 -14.07 -10.84 9.23
C ASP A 221 -13.69 -11.16 10.68
N ILE A 222 -12.67 -10.50 11.25
CA ILE A 222 -12.27 -10.64 12.65
C ILE A 222 -13.45 -10.32 13.57
N ALA A 223 -14.09 -9.15 13.38
CA ALA A 223 -15.24 -8.74 14.17
C ALA A 223 -16.43 -9.72 14.01
N ARG A 224 -16.67 -10.21 12.79
CA ARG A 224 -17.76 -11.15 12.49
C ARG A 224 -17.55 -12.51 13.13
N VAL A 225 -16.35 -13.08 13.08
CA VAL A 225 -16.04 -14.36 13.74
C VAL A 225 -16.10 -14.23 15.25
N ALA A 226 -15.61 -13.12 15.81
CA ALA A 226 -15.67 -12.86 17.24
C ALA A 226 -17.08 -12.58 17.79
N GLY A 227 -18.01 -12.13 16.94
CA GLY A 227 -19.31 -11.65 17.39
C GLY A 227 -19.30 -10.30 18.08
N GLN A 228 -18.19 -9.56 17.99
CA GLN A 228 -18.02 -8.28 18.68
C GLN A 228 -17.07 -7.35 17.93
N SER A 229 -17.13 -6.06 18.23
CA SER A 229 -16.27 -5.05 17.60
C SER A 229 -14.80 -5.22 17.99
N LEU A 230 -13.89 -4.72 17.15
CA LEU A 230 -12.44 -4.73 17.44
C LEU A 230 -12.11 -4.06 18.78
N ASN A 231 -12.78 -2.94 19.11
CA ASN A 231 -12.61 -2.29 20.41
C ASN A 231 -12.98 -3.20 21.59
N ARG A 232 -14.03 -4.03 21.46
CA ARG A 232 -14.40 -5.02 22.48
C ARG A 232 -13.45 -6.22 22.55
N LEU A 233 -12.60 -6.40 21.54
CA LEU A 233 -11.51 -7.37 21.53
C LEU A 233 -10.19 -6.79 22.08
N ASN A 234 -10.22 -5.58 22.64
CA ASN A 234 -9.02 -4.81 22.98
C ASN A 234 -8.07 -4.57 21.79
N LEU A 235 -8.58 -4.69 20.57
CA LEU A 235 -7.88 -4.39 19.33
C LEU A 235 -8.20 -2.96 18.93
N THR A 236 -7.31 -2.04 19.28
CA THR A 236 -7.53 -0.63 18.96
C THR A 236 -7.19 -0.38 17.49
N SER A 237 -7.94 0.50 16.84
CA SER A 237 -7.31 1.33 15.82
C SER A 237 -6.35 2.26 16.54
N ILE A 238 -5.17 2.54 15.97
CA ILE A 238 -4.39 3.71 16.43
C ILE A 238 -5.38 4.88 16.39
N PRO A 239 -5.65 5.55 17.53
CA PRO A 239 -6.60 6.64 17.55
C PRO A 239 -6.09 7.66 16.55
N GLU A 240 -6.90 7.91 15.52
CA GLU A 240 -6.51 8.86 14.53
C GLU A 240 -6.45 10.23 15.20
N VAL A 241 -5.31 10.88 15.03
CA VAL A 241 -5.09 12.26 15.45
C VAL A 241 -5.14 13.15 14.23
N THR A 242 -5.82 14.27 14.37
CA THR A 242 -5.89 15.32 13.37
C THR A 242 -5.12 16.51 13.91
N PHE A 243 -4.05 16.89 13.21
CA PHE A 243 -3.32 18.13 13.48
C PHE A 243 -3.99 19.27 12.72
N VAL A 244 -4.29 20.34 13.44
CA VAL A 244 -5.01 21.50 12.92
C VAL A 244 -4.57 22.75 13.66
N TYR A 245 -4.61 23.90 13.00
CA TYR A 245 -4.35 25.21 13.61
C TYR A 245 -5.13 26.30 12.88
N GLY A 246 -5.70 27.25 13.60
CA GLY A 246 -6.42 28.41 13.02
C GLY A 246 -7.50 28.94 13.95
N ASP A 247 -8.05 30.11 13.62
CA ASP A 247 -9.06 30.79 14.43
C ASP A 247 -10.43 30.10 14.32
N VAL A 248 -10.62 29.05 15.12
CA VAL A 248 -11.87 28.31 15.26
C VAL A 248 -12.08 28.00 16.74
N SER A 249 -13.19 28.45 17.30
CA SER A 249 -13.60 28.10 18.66
C SER A 249 -14.68 27.03 18.65
N TYR A 250 -14.60 26.11 19.61
CA TYR A 250 -15.51 24.98 19.70
C TYR A 250 -15.82 24.64 21.16
N ARG A 251 -16.96 23.98 21.39
CA ARG A 251 -17.35 23.43 22.68
C ARG A 251 -17.22 21.90 22.64
N PHE A 252 -16.62 21.32 23.67
CA PHE A 252 -16.55 19.86 23.85
C PHE A 252 -16.76 19.52 25.32
N GLN A 253 -17.76 18.66 25.61
CA GLN A 253 -18.11 18.28 26.99
C GLN A 253 -18.35 19.48 27.93
N GLY A 254 -18.96 20.55 27.41
CA GLY A 254 -19.26 21.77 28.17
C GLY A 254 -18.14 22.80 28.19
N TYR A 255 -16.89 22.41 27.88
CA TYR A 255 -15.74 23.31 27.86
C TYR A 255 -15.60 24.03 26.53
N LEU A 256 -15.37 25.34 26.56
CA LEU A 256 -14.98 26.12 25.39
C LEU A 256 -13.47 25.99 25.16
N SER A 257 -13.06 25.76 23.91
CA SER A 257 -11.66 25.71 23.50
C SER A 257 -11.48 26.38 22.14
N SER A 258 -10.22 26.59 21.75
CA SER A 258 -9.82 27.15 20.46
C SER A 258 -8.80 26.23 19.80
N LEU A 259 -8.85 26.09 18.48
CA LEU A 259 -7.82 25.39 17.70
C LEU A 259 -6.47 26.15 17.68
N MET A 260 -6.43 27.37 18.20
CA MET A 260 -5.18 28.11 18.44
C MET A 260 -4.53 27.78 19.79
N ALA A 261 -5.21 27.06 20.69
CA ALA A 261 -4.71 26.81 22.04
C ALA A 261 -3.49 25.88 22.10
N GLY A 262 -3.11 25.27 20.98
CA GLY A 262 -1.92 24.43 20.84
C GLY A 262 -1.29 24.61 19.47
N SER A 263 -0.02 24.26 19.35
CA SER A 263 0.84 24.68 18.24
C SER A 263 1.68 23.50 17.71
N PRO A 264 1.17 22.71 16.74
CA PRO A 264 -0.21 22.65 16.25
C PRO A 264 -1.15 21.95 17.25
N TYR A 265 -2.47 22.20 17.14
CA TYR A 265 -3.47 21.58 18.00
C TYR A 265 -3.83 20.16 17.53
N VAL A 266 -4.08 19.26 18.48
CA VAL A 266 -4.33 17.84 18.22
C VAL A 266 -5.74 17.46 18.62
N LEU A 267 -6.53 16.99 17.66
CA LEU A 267 -7.87 16.48 17.89
C LEU A 267 -7.92 14.97 17.70
N THR A 268 -8.54 14.25 18.64
CA THR A 268 -8.86 12.83 18.47
C THR A 268 -10.18 12.64 17.72
N GLU A 269 -10.42 11.46 17.16
CA GLU A 269 -11.73 11.11 16.60
C GLU A 269 -12.88 11.37 17.60
N GLY A 270 -12.68 11.04 18.88
CA GLY A 270 -13.67 11.26 19.94
C GLY A 270 -14.01 12.74 20.11
N THR A 271 -12.97 13.59 20.15
CA THR A 271 -13.12 15.05 20.22
C THR A 271 -13.85 15.57 18.99
N ILE A 272 -13.45 15.16 17.77
CA ILE A 272 -14.08 15.60 16.52
C ILE A 272 -15.55 15.18 16.45
N LYS A 273 -15.88 13.97 16.94
CA LYS A 273 -17.26 13.49 16.98
C LYS A 273 -18.12 14.37 17.89
N GLY A 274 -17.64 14.69 19.09
CA GLY A 274 -18.41 15.41 20.11
C GLY A 274 -18.30 16.93 20.08
N LEU A 275 -17.35 17.52 19.33
CA LEU A 275 -17.17 18.96 19.32
C LEU A 275 -18.32 19.68 18.59
N GLU A 276 -18.65 20.86 19.07
CA GLU A 276 -19.63 21.77 18.48
C GLU A 276 -18.90 23.06 18.11
N ILE A 277 -18.86 23.42 16.82
CA ILE A 277 -18.21 24.64 16.37
C ILE A 277 -19.05 25.84 16.83
N LYS A 278 -18.41 26.80 17.52
CA LYS A 278 -19.06 28.00 18.04
C LYS A 278 -18.76 29.24 17.19
N GLN A 279 -17.54 29.36 16.70
CA GLN A 279 -17.12 30.46 15.83
C GLN A 279 -16.04 29.98 14.88
N VAL A 280 -16.08 30.47 13.65
CA VAL A 280 -15.02 30.28 12.63
C VAL A 280 -14.52 31.68 12.26
N GLY A 281 -13.45 32.12 12.91
CA GLY A 281 -12.78 33.39 12.58
C GLY A 281 -11.93 33.27 11.32
N ALA A 282 -11.36 32.09 11.06
CA ALA A 282 -10.62 31.80 9.84
C ALA A 282 -11.41 32.19 8.57
N GLU A 283 -10.70 32.73 7.59
CA GLU A 283 -11.23 33.19 6.31
C GLU A 283 -11.02 32.17 5.20
N LYS A 284 -10.05 31.27 5.36
CA LYS A 284 -9.70 30.22 4.40
C LYS A 284 -9.13 29.01 5.11
N MET A 285 -9.19 27.86 4.44
CA MET A 285 -8.62 26.60 4.91
C MET A 285 -7.51 26.15 3.95
N LEU A 286 -6.37 25.71 4.47
CA LEU A 286 -5.32 25.04 3.70
C LEU A 286 -5.15 23.61 4.21
N ILE A 287 -5.32 22.63 3.32
CA ILE A 287 -5.12 21.22 3.60
C ILE A 287 -3.78 20.79 2.98
N VAL A 288 -2.86 20.29 3.82
CA VAL A 288 -1.53 19.82 3.39
C VAL A 288 -1.43 18.31 3.63
N GLU A 289 -1.15 17.54 2.60
CA GLU A 289 -1.06 16.08 2.69
C GLU A 289 0.07 15.60 3.61
N ASN A 290 1.30 16.06 3.35
CA ASN A 290 2.49 15.58 4.02
C ASN A 290 2.71 16.24 5.39
N TYR A 291 3.11 15.45 6.39
CA TYR A 291 3.28 15.95 7.77
C TYR A 291 4.49 16.87 7.91
N ALA A 292 5.62 16.53 7.30
CA ALA A 292 6.84 17.34 7.38
C ALA A 292 6.60 18.72 6.73
N VAL A 293 5.94 18.72 5.57
CA VAL A 293 5.56 19.96 4.86
C VAL A 293 4.56 20.77 5.67
N PHE A 294 3.54 20.12 6.26
CA PHE A 294 2.59 20.77 7.17
C PHE A 294 3.32 21.49 8.33
N GLN A 295 4.28 20.82 8.98
CA GLN A 295 5.05 21.43 10.07
C GLN A 295 5.90 22.60 9.58
N GLU A 296 6.54 22.46 8.42
CA GLU A 296 7.41 23.51 7.89
C GLU A 296 6.63 24.78 7.52
N VAL A 297 5.50 24.64 6.83
CA VAL A 297 4.65 25.80 6.48
C VAL A 297 3.98 26.39 7.71
N PHE A 298 3.66 25.56 8.70
CA PHE A 298 3.14 26.02 9.98
C PHE A 298 4.13 26.96 10.66
N VAL A 299 5.38 26.52 10.83
CA VAL A 299 6.43 27.32 11.49
C VAL A 299 6.81 28.55 10.67
N ARG A 300 6.94 28.43 9.33
CA ARG A 300 7.42 29.55 8.50
C ARG A 300 6.38 30.62 8.20
N LYS A 301 5.08 30.30 8.17
CA LYS A 301 4.03 31.22 7.69
C LYS A 301 2.76 31.22 8.54
N TYR A 302 2.24 30.05 8.90
CA TYR A 302 0.87 29.96 9.41
C TYR A 302 0.72 30.14 10.92
N GLN A 303 1.81 30.08 11.69
CA GLN A 303 1.79 30.36 13.12
C GLN A 303 1.32 31.79 13.44
N GLU A 304 1.64 32.77 12.58
CA GLU A 304 1.24 34.17 12.72
C GLU A 304 0.00 34.54 11.88
N ARG A 305 -0.61 33.55 11.20
CA ARG A 305 -1.74 33.73 10.28
C ARG A 305 -2.94 32.87 10.71
N PRO A 306 -3.55 33.15 11.88
CA PRO A 306 -4.70 32.39 12.36
C PRO A 306 -5.96 32.60 11.51
N ASP A 307 -5.95 33.59 10.60
CA ASP A 307 -6.95 33.75 9.54
C ASP A 307 -6.96 32.56 8.55
N VAL A 308 -5.91 31.73 8.54
CA VAL A 308 -5.85 30.49 7.76
C VAL A 308 -5.97 29.28 8.67
N LEU A 309 -7.01 28.48 8.44
CA LEU A 309 -7.16 27.17 9.06
C LEU A 309 -6.28 26.14 8.35
N LEU A 310 -5.12 25.85 8.92
CA LEU A 310 -4.19 24.84 8.45
C LEU A 310 -4.60 23.45 8.97
N LEU A 311 -4.75 22.48 8.08
CA LEU A 311 -5.15 21.11 8.38
C LEU A 311 -4.18 20.11 7.74
N TRP A 312 -3.70 19.14 8.51
CA TRP A 312 -2.95 18.02 7.96
C TRP A 312 -3.88 16.94 7.38
N GLY A 313 -3.68 16.56 6.12
CA GLY A 313 -4.49 15.59 5.37
C GLY A 313 -4.17 14.13 5.70
N ALA A 314 -2.89 13.75 5.69
CA ALA A 314 -2.39 12.38 5.87
C ALA A 314 -2.90 11.38 4.80
N GLY A 315 -2.67 11.68 3.52
CA GLY A 315 -3.25 10.94 2.41
C GLY A 315 -4.75 11.20 2.25
N TYR A 316 -5.50 10.23 1.71
CA TYR A 316 -6.95 10.33 1.59
C TYR A 316 -7.61 10.68 2.92
N LEU A 317 -8.47 11.70 2.91
CA LEU A 317 -9.11 12.17 4.13
C LEU A 317 -9.92 11.06 4.79
N SER A 318 -9.61 10.81 6.05
CA SER A 318 -10.32 9.90 6.91
C SER A 318 -11.72 10.40 7.29
N SER A 319 -12.54 9.52 7.85
CA SER A 319 -13.86 9.89 8.37
C SER A 319 -13.81 11.00 9.45
N PRO A 320 -12.89 10.99 10.44
CA PRO A 320 -12.72 12.10 11.37
C PRO A 320 -12.39 13.42 10.68
N LYS A 321 -11.42 13.47 9.75
CA LYS A 321 -11.07 14.71 9.05
C LYS A 321 -12.21 15.23 8.18
N LYS A 322 -12.88 14.35 7.41
CA LYS A 322 -14.08 14.67 6.63
C LYS A 322 -15.18 15.28 7.52
N ARG A 323 -15.39 14.73 8.72
CA ARG A 323 -16.37 15.25 9.70
C ARG A 323 -15.96 16.62 10.26
N LEU A 324 -14.68 16.83 10.54
CA LEU A 324 -14.19 18.12 11.03
C LEU A 324 -14.41 19.21 9.98
N ILE A 325 -14.01 18.95 8.72
CA ILE A 325 -14.23 19.85 7.59
C ILE A 325 -15.73 20.17 7.45
N ASP A 326 -16.58 19.14 7.48
CA ASP A 326 -18.03 19.33 7.37
C ASP A 326 -18.58 20.25 8.47
N LYS A 327 -18.17 20.06 9.72
CA LYS A 327 -18.63 20.89 10.85
C LYS A 327 -18.17 22.34 10.72
N ILE A 328 -16.95 22.57 10.25
CA ILE A 328 -16.39 23.91 10.06
C ILE A 328 -17.11 24.62 8.91
N LEU A 329 -17.24 23.97 7.75
CA LEU A 329 -17.90 24.55 6.56
C LEU A 329 -19.41 24.72 6.75
N GLN A 330 -20.06 23.89 7.57
CA GLN A 330 -21.45 24.10 7.98
C GLN A 330 -21.63 25.33 8.87
N ALA A 331 -20.65 25.63 9.73
CA ALA A 331 -20.70 26.81 10.59
C ALA A 331 -20.37 28.10 9.82
N LYS A 332 -19.40 28.04 8.89
CA LYS A 332 -19.04 29.13 7.99
C LYS A 332 -18.40 28.55 6.72
N PRO A 333 -19.06 28.66 5.54
CA PRO A 333 -18.43 28.33 4.27
C PRO A 333 -17.23 29.27 4.04
N ILE A 334 -16.04 28.70 3.88
CA ILE A 334 -14.78 29.41 3.61
C ILE A 334 -14.04 28.73 2.45
N PRO A 335 -13.29 29.46 1.61
CA PRO A 335 -12.47 28.86 0.55
C PRO A 335 -11.51 27.78 1.07
N VAL A 336 -11.36 26.71 0.29
CA VAL A 336 -10.50 25.55 0.63
C VAL A 336 -9.37 25.42 -0.39
N TYR A 337 -8.14 25.51 0.10
CA TYR A 337 -6.93 25.30 -0.66
C TYR A 337 -6.34 23.93 -0.32
N ILE A 338 -5.83 23.22 -1.32
CA ILE A 338 -5.33 21.84 -1.15
C ILE A 338 -3.94 21.75 -1.76
N TRP A 339 -2.99 21.18 -1.00
CA TRP A 339 -1.65 20.90 -1.46
C TRP A 339 -1.29 19.44 -1.14
N SER A 340 -1.04 18.66 -2.19
CA SER A 340 -0.57 17.27 -2.15
C SER A 340 0.65 17.09 -3.05
N ASP A 341 1.20 15.87 -3.08
CA ASP A 341 2.27 15.50 -4.00
C ASP A 341 1.83 15.66 -5.46
N LEU A 342 2.78 16.01 -6.33
CA LEU A 342 2.61 16.14 -7.77
C LEU A 342 2.86 14.77 -8.44
N ASP A 343 2.06 13.79 -8.03
CA ASP A 343 2.03 12.43 -8.59
C ASP A 343 0.58 11.96 -8.82
N ALA A 344 0.40 10.75 -9.37
CA ALA A 344 -0.93 10.25 -9.71
C ALA A 344 -1.85 10.08 -8.48
N ASP A 345 -1.30 9.71 -7.32
CA ASP A 345 -2.10 9.47 -6.10
C ASP A 345 -2.44 10.81 -5.42
N GLY A 346 -1.51 11.75 -5.38
CA GLY A 346 -1.69 13.11 -4.89
C GLY A 346 -2.74 13.89 -5.68
N LEU A 347 -2.75 13.77 -7.03
CA LEU A 347 -3.82 14.33 -7.86
C LEU A 347 -5.19 13.71 -7.53
N GLY A 348 -5.24 12.38 -7.40
CA GLY A 348 -6.46 11.65 -7.07
C GLY A 348 -7.03 12.00 -5.69
N LEU A 349 -6.15 12.21 -4.72
CA LEU A 349 -6.49 12.70 -3.38
C LEU A 349 -7.09 14.11 -3.45
N THR A 350 -6.46 15.04 -4.16
CA THR A 350 -6.99 16.40 -4.30
C THR A 350 -8.40 16.39 -4.87
N LEU A 351 -8.64 15.56 -5.89
CA LEU A 351 -9.96 15.42 -6.49
C LEU A 351 -11.00 14.86 -5.52
N ASP A 352 -10.67 13.86 -4.68
CA ASP A 352 -11.58 13.37 -3.62
C ASP A 352 -11.96 14.50 -2.65
N ILE A 353 -10.99 15.34 -2.28
CA ILE A 353 -11.25 16.50 -1.41
C ILE A 353 -12.14 17.52 -2.13
N ILE A 354 -11.83 17.89 -3.38
CA ILE A 354 -12.65 18.81 -4.18
C ILE A 354 -14.10 18.33 -4.25
N LYS A 355 -14.32 17.05 -4.61
CA LYS A 355 -15.65 16.44 -4.67
C LYS A 355 -16.36 16.52 -3.31
N LYS A 356 -15.64 16.32 -2.21
CA LYS A 356 -16.18 16.40 -0.85
C LYS A 356 -16.66 17.80 -0.48
N VAL A 357 -15.93 18.84 -0.87
CA VAL A 357 -16.19 20.23 -0.45
C VAL A 357 -17.07 21.01 -1.42
N ARG A 358 -17.15 20.62 -2.71
CA ARG A 358 -18.05 21.24 -3.72
C ARG A 358 -19.51 21.37 -3.28
N LYS A 359 -20.02 20.45 -2.44
CA LYS A 359 -21.40 20.50 -1.92
C LYS A 359 -21.73 21.73 -1.05
N TYR A 360 -20.72 22.51 -0.67
CA TYR A 360 -20.89 23.74 0.13
C TYR A 360 -20.94 25.02 -0.71
N ASP A 361 -20.88 24.91 -2.05
CA ASP A 361 -20.86 26.06 -2.98
C ASP A 361 -19.76 27.08 -2.65
N ILE A 362 -18.57 26.56 -2.33
CA ILE A 362 -17.39 27.34 -2.00
C ILE A 362 -16.32 27.18 -3.07
N GLU A 363 -15.41 28.17 -3.11
CA GLU A 363 -14.19 28.08 -3.88
C GLU A 363 -13.28 26.98 -3.34
N VAL A 364 -12.78 26.13 -4.23
CA VAL A 364 -11.83 25.05 -3.92
C VAL A 364 -10.71 25.07 -4.94
N LYS A 365 -9.47 25.19 -4.48
CA LYS A 365 -8.32 25.38 -5.36
C LYS A 365 -7.14 24.48 -4.96
N PRO A 366 -6.63 23.64 -5.88
CA PRO A 366 -5.27 23.11 -5.73
C PRO A 366 -4.27 24.28 -5.70
N VAL A 367 -3.28 24.21 -4.81
CA VAL A 367 -2.19 25.20 -4.74
C VAL A 367 -0.86 24.47 -4.82
N LEU A 368 0.10 25.08 -5.52
CA LEU A 368 1.42 24.49 -5.76
C LEU A 368 1.38 23.13 -6.47
N MET A 369 0.36 22.95 -7.32
CA MET A 369 0.12 21.72 -8.08
C MET A 369 -0.04 22.03 -9.57
N SER A 370 0.87 22.81 -10.15
CA SER A 370 0.88 23.15 -11.58
C SER A 370 2.15 22.70 -12.28
N ALA A 371 2.19 22.80 -13.61
CA ALA A 371 3.39 22.51 -14.40
C ALA A 371 4.59 23.38 -13.99
N CYS A 372 4.34 24.59 -13.49
CA CYS A 372 5.39 25.50 -13.02
C CYS A 372 6.13 24.95 -11.81
N GLU A 373 5.43 24.26 -10.91
CA GLU A 373 6.07 23.60 -9.77
C GLU A 373 6.84 22.36 -10.22
N LEU A 374 6.29 21.56 -11.15
CA LEU A 374 7.02 20.42 -11.74
C LEU A 374 8.33 20.84 -12.44
N ASP A 375 8.40 22.04 -13.02
CA ASP A 375 9.64 22.56 -13.63
C ASP A 375 10.77 22.80 -12.61
N LEU A 376 10.46 22.80 -11.30
CA LEU A 376 11.45 22.86 -10.24
C LEU A 376 12.01 21.48 -9.85
N ALA A 377 11.45 20.38 -10.37
CA ALA A 377 11.87 19.03 -10.05
C ALA A 377 13.27 18.73 -10.58
N LYS A 378 14.06 18.00 -9.81
CA LYS A 378 15.38 17.50 -10.24
C LYS A 378 15.29 16.26 -11.14
N GLY A 379 14.09 15.65 -11.24
CA GLY A 379 13.84 14.47 -12.08
C GLY A 379 14.35 13.16 -11.48
N ASP A 380 14.65 13.12 -10.19
CA ASP A 380 15.18 11.94 -9.51
C ASP A 380 14.10 10.92 -9.11
N TYR A 381 12.82 11.30 -9.14
CA TYR A 381 11.69 10.46 -8.74
C TYR A 381 11.00 9.83 -9.95
N VAL A 382 10.80 8.51 -9.89
CA VAL A 382 10.01 7.76 -10.87
C VAL A 382 8.81 7.18 -10.13
N ALA A 383 7.62 7.76 -10.32
CA ALA A 383 6.41 7.25 -9.69
C ALA A 383 5.91 5.95 -10.33
N SER A 384 5.28 5.12 -9.51
CA SER A 384 4.71 3.83 -9.90
C SER A 384 3.19 3.85 -9.70
N ASN A 385 2.43 4.23 -10.73
CA ASN A 385 1.07 3.74 -11.09
C ASN A 385 0.30 4.77 -11.94
N HIS A 386 0.05 4.46 -13.21
CA HIS A 386 -0.66 5.37 -14.14
C HIS A 386 -2.18 5.17 -14.20
N HIS A 387 -2.73 4.14 -13.56
CA HIS A 387 -4.13 3.73 -13.77
C HIS A 387 -5.18 4.76 -13.33
N ASN A 388 -4.80 5.73 -12.50
CA ASN A 388 -5.71 6.76 -11.98
C ASN A 388 -5.76 8.03 -12.85
N LEU A 389 -4.87 8.19 -13.83
CA LEU A 389 -4.75 9.44 -14.61
C LEU A 389 -5.78 9.58 -15.75
N ASP A 390 -6.56 8.54 -16.01
CA ASP A 390 -7.57 8.52 -17.08
C ASP A 390 -8.94 9.06 -16.63
N ASP A 391 -9.06 9.57 -15.39
CA ASP A 391 -10.27 10.25 -14.91
C ASP A 391 -10.44 11.62 -15.62
N PRO A 392 -11.53 11.84 -16.39
CA PRO A 392 -11.75 13.10 -17.09
C PRO A 392 -11.87 14.31 -16.15
N GLU A 393 -12.30 14.12 -14.89
CA GLU A 393 -12.35 15.20 -13.92
C GLU A 393 -10.96 15.60 -13.43
N LEU A 394 -9.99 14.67 -13.40
CA LEU A 394 -8.59 15.04 -13.18
C LEU A 394 -8.09 15.89 -14.36
N ALA A 395 -8.40 15.44 -15.58
CA ALA A 395 -8.40 16.19 -16.85
C ALA A 395 -8.63 17.70 -16.69
N GLU A 396 -9.80 17.99 -16.10
CA GLU A 396 -10.35 19.33 -15.92
C GLU A 396 -9.63 20.13 -14.82
N VAL A 397 -9.28 19.47 -13.71
CA VAL A 397 -8.66 20.14 -12.55
C VAL A 397 -7.16 20.40 -12.77
N PHE A 398 -6.46 19.52 -13.49
CA PHE A 398 -5.00 19.54 -13.65
C PHE A 398 -4.56 19.45 -15.13
N PRO A 399 -5.03 20.35 -16.00
CA PRO A 399 -4.88 20.22 -17.46
C PRO A 399 -3.42 20.29 -17.93
N ASP A 400 -2.55 20.98 -17.21
CA ASP A 400 -1.14 21.19 -17.55
C ASP A 400 -0.17 20.20 -16.86
N VAL A 401 -0.66 19.41 -15.90
CA VAL A 401 0.16 18.51 -15.07
C VAL A 401 0.04 17.04 -15.50
N ILE A 402 -1.14 16.59 -15.93
CA ILE A 402 -1.41 15.16 -16.15
C ILE A 402 -0.51 14.53 -17.21
N GLU A 403 -0.28 15.22 -18.34
CA GLU A 403 0.64 14.72 -19.37
C GLU A 403 2.08 14.62 -18.88
N ARG A 404 2.50 15.54 -17.99
CA ARG A 404 3.84 15.50 -17.40
C ARG A 404 4.00 14.31 -16.45
N ILE A 405 2.99 14.04 -15.62
CA ILE A 405 2.98 12.86 -14.74
C ILE A 405 2.94 11.56 -15.56
N ARG A 406 2.20 11.52 -16.69
CA ARG A 406 2.22 10.38 -17.63
C ARG A 406 3.62 10.12 -18.19
N LEU A 407 4.39 11.18 -18.44
CA LEU A 407 5.79 11.12 -18.85
C LEU A 407 6.78 10.90 -17.69
N GLN A 408 6.28 10.49 -16.51
CA GLN A 408 7.07 10.23 -15.30
C GLN A 408 7.76 11.47 -14.71
N ASN A 409 7.31 12.67 -15.06
CA ASN A 409 7.72 13.89 -14.35
C ASN A 409 6.81 14.09 -13.14
N VAL A 410 7.32 13.72 -11.97
CA VAL A 410 6.62 13.79 -10.68
C VAL A 410 7.45 14.56 -9.66
N MET A 411 6.81 15.03 -8.60
CA MET A 411 7.47 15.76 -7.52
C MET A 411 6.79 15.51 -6.17
N GLU A 412 7.58 15.24 -5.14
CA GLU A 412 7.14 15.17 -3.74
C GLU A 412 7.02 16.59 -3.16
N GLN A 413 6.09 16.82 -2.22
CA GLN A 413 5.92 18.13 -1.56
C GLN A 413 7.20 18.59 -0.83
N GLU A 414 7.95 17.66 -0.23
CA GLU A 414 9.22 17.95 0.43
C GLU A 414 10.28 18.52 -0.52
N GLU A 415 10.30 18.06 -1.78
CA GLU A 415 11.20 18.60 -2.79
C GLU A 415 10.85 20.06 -3.10
N LEU A 416 9.56 20.36 -3.25
CA LEU A 416 9.10 21.72 -3.51
C LEU A 416 9.41 22.67 -2.34
N ILE A 417 9.41 22.19 -1.10
CA ILE A 417 9.80 22.96 0.08
C ILE A 417 11.26 23.44 0.03
N LEU A 418 12.16 22.74 -0.68
CA LEU A 418 13.53 23.23 -0.93
C LEU A 418 13.54 24.56 -1.70
N HIS A 419 12.44 24.84 -2.42
CA HIS A 419 12.22 26.06 -3.20
C HIS A 419 11.24 27.03 -2.53
N TYR A 420 11.03 26.93 -1.21
CA TYR A 420 10.03 27.70 -0.45
C TYR A 420 9.97 29.19 -0.81
N GLU A 421 11.10 29.88 -0.89
CA GLU A 421 11.15 31.32 -1.21
C GLU A 421 10.53 31.68 -2.56
N ARG A 422 10.52 30.73 -3.52
CA ARG A 422 9.92 30.93 -4.85
C ARG A 422 8.41 30.68 -4.87
N VAL A 423 7.88 29.96 -3.89
CA VAL A 423 6.50 29.46 -3.88
C VAL A 423 5.64 30.00 -2.74
N LYS A 424 6.25 30.60 -1.71
CA LYS A 424 5.56 31.07 -0.49
C LYS A 424 4.41 32.06 -0.76
N ASP A 425 4.52 32.86 -1.82
CA ASP A 425 3.52 33.88 -2.19
C ASP A 425 2.32 33.29 -2.93
N LYS A 426 2.42 32.05 -3.43
CA LYS A 426 1.29 31.32 -4.05
C LYS A 426 0.44 30.58 -3.02
N LEU A 427 0.97 30.39 -1.80
CA LEU A 427 0.21 29.82 -0.68
C LEU A 427 -0.79 30.85 -0.15
N PRO A 428 -2.00 30.45 0.26
CA PRO A 428 -3.02 31.36 0.77
C PRO A 428 -2.55 32.17 1.98
#